data_AF-A0A7J5Y2J3-F1
#
_entry.id   AF-A0A7J5Y2J3-F1
#
_cell.length_a   1.000
_cell.length_b   1.000
_cell.length_c   1.000
_cell.angle_alpha   90.00
_cell.angle_beta   90.00
_cell.angle_gamma   90.00
#
_symmetry.space_group_name_H-M   'P 1'
#
loop_
_entity.id
_entity.type
_entity.pdbx_description
1 polymer ?
#
loop_
_entity_poly.entity_id
_entity_poly.type
_entity_poly.pdbx_seq_one_letter_code
_entity_poly.pdbx_strand_id
1 'polypeptide(L)'
;MEAVQRLGGCPRLVRGDLGTENGYVRGIQRFLVPTSPDGIHESYLEGASTANQRIEYWWGFLRRECAELWMCLFGDLRDNGHFDGGFLDKSLLQFCCMGLIQDELDDTAQVWNAHTIRPSRNLNVPSGRPNVMYAVPDLYRTRDYLSPVEDEHVQLCKNEYVFRLAIPCDPDVYELCHIFMGESHLTTNRPISGCELVYAPKRGHQCISLNHIP
;
A
#
# COMPACT_ATOMS: atom_id res chain seq x y z
N MET A 1 7.76 0.88 -4.49
CA MET A 1 9.23 0.69 -4.56
C MET A 1 9.96 1.32 -3.39
N GLU A 2 9.38 2.32 -2.72
CA GLU A 2 9.99 2.98 -1.55
C GLU A 2 10.32 2.00 -0.42
N ALA A 3 9.40 1.10 -0.05
CA ALA A 3 9.69 0.04 0.92
C ALA A 3 10.91 -0.83 0.55
N VAL A 4 11.05 -1.22 -0.72
CA VAL A 4 12.18 -2.06 -1.17
C VAL A 4 13.50 -1.32 -1.00
N GLN A 5 13.54 -0.05 -1.40
CA GLN A 5 14.72 0.80 -1.25
C GLN A 5 15.07 1.03 0.22
N ARG A 6 14.07 1.40 1.04
CA ARG A 6 14.26 1.67 2.48
C ARG A 6 14.77 0.45 3.25
N LEU A 7 14.28 -0.74 2.89
CA LEU A 7 14.65 -1.99 3.55
C LEU A 7 15.89 -2.66 2.94
N GLY A 8 16.40 -2.16 1.80
CA GLY A 8 17.50 -2.79 1.06
C GLY A 8 17.15 -4.18 0.51
N GLY A 9 15.86 -4.46 0.29
CA GLY A 9 15.41 -5.77 -0.11
C GLY A 9 13.90 -5.90 -0.28
N CYS A 10 13.47 -7.03 -0.84
CA CYS A 10 12.06 -7.33 -1.11
C CYS A 10 11.64 -8.66 -0.48
N PRO A 11 10.33 -8.97 -0.38
CA PRO A 11 9.87 -10.27 0.07
C PRO A 11 10.43 -11.39 -0.82
N ARG A 12 10.85 -12.51 -0.23
CA ARG A 12 11.26 -13.70 -1.01
C ARG A 12 10.12 -14.28 -1.86
N LEU A 13 8.88 -14.13 -1.41
CA LEU A 13 7.69 -14.69 -2.04
C LEU A 13 6.53 -13.72 -1.91
N VAL A 14 5.91 -13.38 -3.04
CA VAL A 14 4.65 -12.62 -3.09
C VAL A 14 3.53 -13.56 -3.51
N ARG A 15 2.32 -13.32 -3.01
CA ARG A 15 1.12 -14.00 -3.47
C ARG A 15 0.06 -12.97 -3.81
N GLY A 16 -0.53 -13.11 -4.99
CA GLY A 16 -1.71 -12.38 -5.40
C GLY A 16 -2.78 -13.33 -5.93
N ASP A 17 -3.92 -12.76 -6.32
CA ASP A 17 -4.98 -13.49 -6.97
C ASP A 17 -4.71 -13.69 -8.47
N LEU A 18 -5.59 -14.49 -9.09
CA LEU A 18 -5.65 -14.69 -10.53
C LEU A 18 -6.29 -13.45 -11.17
N GLY A 19 -5.50 -12.40 -11.35
CA GLY A 19 -5.92 -11.14 -11.96
C GLY A 19 -4.86 -10.58 -12.90
N THR A 20 -5.30 -9.94 -13.98
CA THR A 20 -4.42 -9.24 -14.93
C THR A 20 -3.82 -7.97 -14.32
N GLU A 21 -4.53 -7.34 -13.38
CA GLU A 21 -4.09 -6.15 -12.64
C GLU A 21 -2.78 -6.42 -11.85
N ASN A 22 -2.61 -7.65 -11.34
CA ASN A 22 -1.42 -8.07 -10.61
C ASN A 22 -0.23 -8.47 -11.49
N GLY A 23 -0.32 -8.26 -12.81
CA GLY A 23 0.75 -8.55 -13.77
C GLY A 23 2.03 -7.77 -13.46
N TYR A 24 1.92 -6.49 -13.07
CA TYR A 24 3.07 -5.65 -12.75
C TYR A 24 3.79 -6.12 -11.48
N VAL A 25 3.04 -6.39 -10.41
CA VAL A 25 3.60 -6.90 -9.15
C VAL A 25 4.34 -8.22 -9.38
N ARG A 26 3.75 -9.11 -10.18
CA ARG A 26 4.37 -10.38 -10.58
C ARG A 26 5.66 -10.17 -11.38
N GLY A 27 5.63 -9.26 -12.35
CA GLY A 27 6.80 -8.92 -13.18
C GLY A 27 7.95 -8.40 -12.34
N ILE A 28 7.67 -7.38 -11.51
CA ILE A 28 8.65 -6.81 -10.57
C ILE A 28 9.20 -7.88 -9.63
N GLN A 29 8.34 -8.70 -9.02
CA GLN A 29 8.78 -9.73 -8.08
C GLN A 29 9.68 -10.78 -8.74
N ARG A 30 9.36 -11.21 -9.97
CA ARG A 30 10.19 -12.18 -10.71
C ARG A 30 11.51 -11.58 -11.20
N PHE A 31 11.53 -10.29 -11.46
CA PHE A 31 12.76 -9.57 -11.79
C PHE A 31 13.68 -9.43 -10.56
N LEU A 32 13.12 -8.98 -9.42
CA LEU A 32 13.89 -8.77 -8.19
C LEU A 32 14.33 -10.07 -7.50
N VAL A 33 13.52 -11.12 -7.61
CA VAL A 33 13.82 -12.46 -7.08
C VAL A 33 13.65 -13.47 -8.21
N PRO A 34 14.69 -13.70 -9.02
CA PRO A 34 14.64 -14.67 -10.11
C PRO A 34 14.37 -16.08 -9.58
N THR A 35 13.50 -16.80 -10.29
CA THR A 35 13.28 -18.24 -10.05
C THR A 35 14.58 -19.00 -10.29
N SER A 36 14.91 -19.96 -9.42
CA SER A 36 16.04 -20.86 -9.66
C SER A 36 15.87 -21.58 -11.02
N PRO A 37 16.95 -21.83 -11.79
CA PRO A 37 16.90 -22.59 -13.03
C PRO A 37 16.21 -23.95 -12.90
N ASP A 38 16.27 -24.55 -11.70
CA ASP A 38 15.66 -25.85 -11.41
C ASP A 38 14.13 -25.79 -11.19
N GLY A 39 13.53 -24.59 -11.21
CA GLY A 39 12.07 -24.39 -11.07
C GLY A 39 11.49 -24.68 -9.67
N ILE A 40 12.33 -25.06 -8.70
CA ILE A 40 11.90 -25.50 -7.36
C ILE A 40 11.32 -24.34 -6.51
N HIS A 41 11.74 -23.09 -6.79
CA HIS A 41 11.36 -21.93 -6.00
C HIS A 41 10.76 -20.82 -6.86
N GLU A 42 9.43 -20.73 -6.87
CA GLU A 42 8.73 -19.57 -7.42
C GLU A 42 8.82 -18.39 -6.45
N SER A 43 9.05 -17.19 -6.99
CA SER A 43 9.03 -15.93 -6.24
C SER A 43 7.64 -15.27 -6.19
N TYR A 44 6.69 -15.77 -6.98
CA TYR A 44 5.31 -15.29 -7.02
C TYR A 44 4.34 -16.46 -7.13
N LEU A 45 3.36 -16.53 -6.22
CA LEU A 45 2.29 -17.52 -6.23
C LEU A 45 0.96 -16.89 -6.63
N GLU A 46 0.22 -17.60 -7.49
CA GLU A 46 -1.19 -17.32 -7.72
C GLU A 46 -2.05 -18.20 -6.82
N GLY A 47 -3.16 -17.64 -6.34
CA GLY A 47 -4.14 -18.41 -5.59
C GLY A 47 -5.56 -17.94 -5.86
N ALA A 48 -6.51 -18.82 -5.53
CA ALA A 48 -7.92 -18.45 -5.56
C ALA A 48 -8.23 -17.31 -4.58
N SER A 49 -9.08 -16.37 -5.00
CA SER A 49 -9.50 -15.22 -4.18
C SER A 49 -10.17 -15.66 -2.86
N THR A 50 -10.78 -16.85 -2.82
CA THR A 50 -11.34 -17.44 -1.59
C THR A 50 -10.29 -17.64 -0.48
N ALA A 51 -9.01 -17.72 -0.84
CA ALA A 51 -7.91 -17.86 0.12
C ALA A 51 -7.21 -16.52 0.43
N ASN A 52 -7.77 -15.37 0.04
CA ASN A 52 -7.28 -14.02 0.38
C ASN A 52 -7.88 -13.46 1.68
N GLN A 53 -8.42 -14.31 2.55
CA GLN A 53 -9.16 -13.92 3.76
C GLN A 53 -8.48 -12.87 4.65
N ARG A 54 -7.14 -12.91 4.79
CA ARG A 54 -6.42 -11.95 5.64
C ARG A 54 -6.40 -10.54 5.07
N ILE A 55 -6.16 -10.41 3.77
CA ILE A 55 -6.12 -9.10 3.12
C ILE A 55 -7.54 -8.55 3.00
N GLU A 56 -8.56 -9.39 2.76
CA GLU A 56 -9.97 -8.99 2.82
C GLU A 56 -10.38 -8.49 4.20
N TYR A 57 -9.92 -9.15 5.27
CA TYR A 57 -10.16 -8.67 6.64
C TYR A 57 -9.51 -7.31 6.88
N TRP A 58 -8.30 -7.12 6.37
CA TRP A 58 -7.62 -5.83 6.43
C TRP A 58 -8.35 -4.74 5.63
N TRP A 59 -8.82 -5.02 4.42
CA TRP A 59 -9.64 -4.08 3.64
C TRP A 59 -10.92 -3.69 4.37
N GLY A 60 -11.58 -4.66 5.01
CA GLY A 60 -12.75 -4.39 5.85
C GLY A 60 -12.41 -3.50 7.06
N PHE A 61 -11.23 -3.67 7.67
CA PHE A 61 -10.74 -2.80 8.73
C PHE A 61 -10.45 -1.38 8.21
N LEU A 62 -9.67 -1.26 7.13
CA LEU A 62 -9.33 0.02 6.51
C LEU A 62 -10.58 0.83 6.18
N ARG A 63 -11.59 0.18 5.60
CA ARG A 63 -12.88 0.80 5.31
C ARG A 63 -13.51 1.39 6.57
N ARG A 64 -13.67 0.58 7.61
CA ARG A 64 -14.35 1.00 8.85
C ARG A 64 -13.61 2.10 9.61
N GLU A 65 -12.29 2.03 9.64
CA GLU A 65 -11.49 2.94 10.47
C GLU A 65 -11.05 4.21 9.75
N CYS A 66 -11.09 4.25 8.42
CA CYS A 66 -10.61 5.40 7.64
C CYS A 66 -11.47 5.69 6.40
N ALA A 67 -11.58 4.73 5.47
CA ALA A 67 -12.08 5.07 4.13
C ALA A 67 -13.57 5.41 4.07
N GLU A 68 -14.40 4.90 4.99
CA GLU A 68 -15.85 5.11 4.96
C GLU A 68 -16.22 6.60 5.05
N LEU A 69 -15.50 7.38 5.88
CA LEU A 69 -15.72 8.83 6.01
C LEU A 69 -15.54 9.54 4.66
N TRP A 70 -14.42 9.29 3.99
CA TRP A 70 -14.10 9.89 2.70
C TRP A 70 -15.06 9.45 1.60
N MET A 71 -15.46 8.17 1.61
CA MET A 71 -16.45 7.66 0.67
C MET A 71 -17.81 8.34 0.84
N CYS A 72 -18.27 8.55 2.07
CA CYS A 72 -19.50 9.31 2.34
C CYS A 72 -19.36 10.77 1.92
N LEU A 73 -18.27 11.44 2.32
CA LEU A 73 -18.03 12.84 1.98
C LEU A 73 -18.04 13.09 0.46
N PHE A 74 -17.31 12.29 -0.30
CA PHE A 74 -17.24 12.44 -1.76
C PHE A 74 -18.54 11.96 -2.44
N GLY A 75 -19.23 11.00 -1.85
CA GLY A 75 -20.59 10.63 -2.25
C GLY A 75 -21.56 11.79 -2.12
N ASP A 76 -21.55 12.48 -0.98
CA ASP A 76 -22.39 13.65 -0.72
C ASP A 76 -22.06 14.81 -1.67
N LEU A 77 -20.78 15.07 -1.94
CA LEU A 77 -20.39 16.09 -2.92
C LEU A 77 -20.96 15.81 -4.31
N ARG A 78 -20.89 14.56 -4.76
CA ARG A 78 -21.47 14.13 -6.03
C ARG A 78 -22.99 14.28 -6.02
N ASP A 79 -23.64 13.78 -4.98
CA ASP A 79 -25.11 13.70 -4.91
C ASP A 79 -25.75 15.10 -4.79
N ASN A 80 -25.02 16.09 -4.27
CA ASN A 80 -25.42 17.49 -4.23
C ASN A 80 -25.03 18.28 -5.50
N GLY A 81 -24.40 17.65 -6.49
CA GLY A 81 -24.00 18.29 -7.75
C GLY A 81 -22.75 19.19 -7.63
N HIS A 82 -21.94 19.00 -6.59
CA HIS A 82 -20.65 19.68 -6.39
C HIS A 82 -19.46 18.90 -6.93
N PHE A 83 -19.69 17.69 -7.44
CA PHE A 83 -18.66 16.85 -8.04
C PHE A 83 -19.24 16.06 -9.22
N ASP A 84 -18.76 16.34 -10.43
CA ASP A 84 -19.14 15.61 -11.65
C ASP A 84 -18.10 14.58 -12.11
N GLY A 85 -16.93 14.56 -11.44
CA GLY A 85 -15.83 13.65 -11.76
C GLY A 85 -14.97 14.10 -12.95
N GLY A 86 -15.13 15.34 -13.39
CA GLY A 86 -14.29 16.01 -14.37
C GLY A 86 -12.84 16.17 -13.90
N PHE A 87 -11.99 16.57 -14.83
CA PHE A 87 -10.56 16.76 -14.58
C PHE A 87 -10.29 17.75 -13.44
N LEU A 88 -10.98 18.90 -13.45
CA LEU A 88 -10.79 19.94 -12.44
C LEU A 88 -11.27 19.47 -11.07
N ASP A 89 -12.47 18.90 -10.99
CA ASP A 89 -13.04 18.36 -9.75
C ASP A 89 -12.13 17.33 -9.08
N LYS A 90 -11.62 16.37 -9.86
CA LYS A 90 -10.64 15.38 -9.37
C LYS A 90 -9.37 16.04 -8.88
N SER A 91 -8.82 16.99 -9.64
CA SER A 91 -7.58 17.69 -9.29
C SER A 91 -7.73 18.53 -8.03
N LEU A 92 -8.88 19.18 -7.84
CA LEU A 92 -9.19 19.96 -6.63
C LEU A 92 -9.38 19.06 -5.41
N LEU A 93 -10.11 17.95 -5.53
CA LEU A 93 -10.23 16.99 -4.42
C LEU A 93 -8.88 16.40 -4.04
N GLN A 94 -8.06 16.04 -5.02
CA GLN A 94 -6.69 15.59 -4.78
C GLN A 94 -5.87 16.67 -4.07
N PHE A 95 -5.89 17.92 -4.54
CA PHE A 95 -5.19 19.03 -3.91
C PHE A 95 -5.61 19.22 -2.44
N CYS A 96 -6.92 19.25 -2.17
CA CYS A 96 -7.47 19.55 -0.85
C CYS A 96 -7.38 18.37 0.12
N CYS A 97 -7.59 17.15 -0.35
CA CYS A 97 -7.85 15.99 0.51
C CYS A 97 -6.72 14.96 0.51
N MET A 98 -5.88 14.87 -0.53
CA MET A 98 -4.88 13.79 -0.63
C MET A 98 -3.90 13.77 0.55
N GLY A 99 -3.46 14.93 1.03
CA GLY A 99 -2.60 15.01 2.22
C GLY A 99 -3.30 14.50 3.48
N LEU A 100 -4.55 14.91 3.70
CA LEU A 100 -5.35 14.48 4.84
C LEU A 100 -5.64 12.97 4.80
N ILE A 101 -6.02 12.46 3.63
CA ILE A 101 -6.24 11.03 3.41
C ILE A 101 -4.94 10.27 3.69
N GLN A 102 -3.78 10.78 3.24
CA GLN A 102 -2.52 10.11 3.54
C GLN A 102 -2.22 10.06 5.04
N ASP A 103 -2.39 11.18 5.75
CA ASP A 103 -2.15 11.24 7.20
C ASP A 103 -3.05 10.22 7.94
N GLU A 104 -4.33 10.13 7.57
CA GLU A 104 -5.25 9.15 8.17
C GLU A 104 -4.92 7.69 7.80
N LEU A 105 -4.47 7.44 6.57
CA LEU A 105 -4.00 6.11 6.15
C LEU A 105 -2.74 5.70 6.93
N ASP A 106 -1.83 6.65 7.17
CA ASP A 106 -0.61 6.46 7.94
C ASP A 106 -0.93 6.12 9.40
N ASP A 107 -1.86 6.85 10.02
CA ASP A 107 -2.34 6.58 11.38
C ASP A 107 -3.03 5.21 11.47
N THR A 108 -3.89 4.89 10.50
CA THR A 108 -4.55 3.59 10.39
C THR A 108 -3.53 2.46 10.27
N ALA A 109 -2.46 2.68 9.51
CA ALA A 109 -1.36 1.73 9.38
C ALA A 109 -0.64 1.50 10.71
N GLN A 110 -0.41 2.55 11.51
CA GLN A 110 0.21 2.42 12.83
C GLN A 110 -0.68 1.62 13.79
N VAL A 111 -1.99 1.93 13.83
CA VAL A 111 -2.97 1.20 14.66
C VAL A 111 -3.01 -0.27 14.26
N TRP A 112 -3.09 -0.56 12.95
CA TRP A 112 -3.03 -1.92 12.45
C TRP A 112 -1.70 -2.60 12.81
N ASN A 113 -0.56 -1.95 12.64
CA ASN A 113 0.71 -2.61 12.92
C ASN A 113 0.93 -2.92 14.41
N ALA A 114 0.25 -2.19 15.31
CA ALA A 114 0.30 -2.40 16.75
C ALA A 114 -0.77 -3.36 17.29
N HIS A 115 -1.81 -3.69 16.52
CA HIS A 115 -2.90 -4.53 17.00
C HIS A 115 -2.43 -5.95 17.34
N THR A 116 -3.11 -6.61 18.29
CA THR A 116 -2.77 -7.99 18.65
C THR A 116 -3.64 -8.97 17.87
N ILE A 117 -3.01 -9.79 17.03
CA ILE A 117 -3.64 -10.94 16.38
C ILE A 117 -3.78 -12.06 17.41
N ARG A 118 -5.00 -12.52 17.65
CA ARG A 118 -5.29 -13.59 18.61
C ARG A 118 -4.82 -14.95 18.06
N PRO A 119 -4.28 -15.84 18.90
CA PRO A 119 -3.99 -17.21 18.51
C PRO A 119 -5.24 -17.93 17.99
N SER A 120 -5.09 -18.65 16.88
CA SER A 120 -6.13 -19.50 16.32
C SER A 120 -5.84 -20.98 16.60
N ARG A 121 -6.83 -21.87 16.42
CA ARG A 121 -6.62 -23.32 16.50
C ARG A 121 -5.69 -23.83 15.38
N ASN A 122 -5.60 -23.09 14.28
CA ASN A 122 -4.68 -23.38 13.20
C ASN A 122 -3.30 -22.77 13.52
N LEU A 123 -2.34 -23.63 13.85
CA LEU A 123 -0.96 -23.24 14.20
C LEU A 123 -0.20 -22.58 13.04
N ASN A 124 -0.66 -22.74 11.80
CA ASN A 124 -0.08 -22.09 10.63
C ASN A 124 -0.51 -20.63 10.48
N VAL A 125 -1.45 -20.17 11.31
CA VAL A 125 -1.86 -18.76 11.34
C VAL A 125 -0.99 -18.02 12.36
N PRO A 126 -0.30 -16.94 11.96
CA PRO A 126 0.50 -16.17 12.88
C PRO A 126 -0.38 -15.50 13.93
N SER A 127 0.19 -15.28 15.11
CA SER A 127 -0.42 -14.56 16.21
C SER A 127 0.61 -13.67 16.90
N GLY A 128 0.17 -12.61 17.56
CA GLY A 128 1.04 -11.56 18.10
C GLY A 128 0.78 -10.19 17.46
N ARG A 129 1.69 -9.25 17.73
CA ARG A 129 1.61 -7.89 17.16
C ARG A 129 2.40 -7.83 15.85
N PRO A 130 1.83 -7.38 14.73
CA PRO A 130 2.51 -7.36 13.43
C PRO A 130 3.89 -6.68 13.48
N ASN A 131 4.01 -5.51 14.13
CA ASN A 131 5.27 -4.79 14.25
C ASN A 131 6.36 -5.59 15.00
N VAL A 132 6.01 -6.28 16.08
CA VAL A 132 6.95 -7.13 16.85
C VAL A 132 7.30 -8.38 16.06
N MET A 133 6.32 -9.01 15.42
CA MET A 133 6.55 -10.17 14.55
C MET A 133 7.49 -9.85 13.39
N TYR A 134 7.38 -8.64 12.83
CA TYR A 134 8.22 -8.17 11.75
C TYR A 134 9.66 -7.86 12.22
N ALA A 135 9.79 -7.14 13.34
CA ALA A 135 11.06 -6.65 13.85
C ALA A 135 11.90 -7.73 14.56
N VAL A 136 11.26 -8.67 15.26
CA VAL A 136 11.94 -9.70 16.07
C VAL A 136 11.36 -11.09 15.77
N PRO A 137 11.57 -11.63 14.55
CA PRO A 137 10.98 -12.89 14.12
C PRO A 137 11.37 -14.08 15.02
N ASP A 138 12.56 -14.07 15.63
CA ASP A 138 13.04 -15.17 16.46
C ASP A 138 12.14 -15.46 17.67
N LEU A 139 11.48 -14.44 18.25
CA LEU A 139 10.49 -14.61 19.32
C LEU A 139 9.29 -15.47 18.88
N TYR A 140 8.99 -15.41 17.60
CA TYR A 140 7.96 -16.21 16.95
C TYR A 140 8.60 -17.38 16.21
N ARG A 141 9.71 -17.97 16.70
CA ARG A 141 10.41 -19.15 16.14
C ARG A 141 10.41 -19.15 14.60
N THR A 142 10.72 -18.01 14.03
CA THR A 142 10.81 -17.80 12.59
C THR A 142 12.00 -16.89 12.32
N ARG A 143 12.28 -16.61 11.05
CA ARG A 143 13.46 -15.84 10.65
C ARG A 143 13.08 -14.73 9.68
N ASP A 144 14.04 -13.88 9.36
CA ASP A 144 13.88 -12.96 8.26
C ASP A 144 13.87 -13.69 6.91
N TYR A 145 12.95 -13.29 6.03
CA TYR A 145 12.80 -13.78 4.66
C TYR A 145 12.94 -12.65 3.64
N LEU A 146 13.56 -11.53 4.02
CA LEU A 146 13.95 -10.48 3.10
C LEU A 146 15.02 -11.00 2.13
N SER A 147 14.78 -10.82 0.83
CA SER A 147 15.77 -11.02 -0.22
C SER A 147 16.47 -9.69 -0.48
N PRO A 148 17.81 -9.61 -0.36
CA PRO A 148 18.55 -8.40 -0.71
C PRO A 148 18.32 -8.02 -2.17
N VAL A 149 18.24 -6.73 -2.44
CA VAL A 149 18.05 -6.19 -3.80
C VAL A 149 19.10 -5.10 -4.02
N GLU A 150 19.75 -5.14 -5.18
CA GLU A 150 20.70 -4.11 -5.60
C GLU A 150 19.97 -2.82 -6.01
N ASP A 151 20.55 -1.66 -5.68
CA ASP A 151 19.97 -0.35 -5.99
C ASP A 151 19.75 -0.13 -7.49
N GLU A 152 20.60 -0.72 -8.34
CA GLU A 152 20.44 -0.69 -9.80
C GLU A 152 19.11 -1.32 -10.23
N HIS A 153 18.76 -2.49 -9.69
CA HIS A 153 17.49 -3.16 -9.96
C HIS A 153 16.30 -2.34 -9.46
N VAL A 154 16.43 -1.68 -8.30
CA VAL A 154 15.40 -0.76 -7.80
C VAL A 154 15.17 0.40 -8.77
N GLN A 155 16.25 0.98 -9.30
CA GLN A 155 16.16 2.11 -10.22
C GLN A 155 15.58 1.71 -11.58
N LEU A 156 15.92 0.54 -12.10
CA LEU A 156 15.30 -0.01 -13.31
C LEU A 156 13.78 -0.14 -13.14
N CYS A 157 13.30 -0.70 -12.02
CA CYS A 157 11.87 -0.76 -11.76
C CYS A 157 11.22 0.63 -11.68
N LYS A 158 11.89 1.63 -11.09
CA LYS A 158 11.39 3.00 -11.02
C LYS A 158 11.25 3.68 -12.39
N ASN A 159 12.10 3.32 -13.34
CA ASN A 159 12.06 3.90 -14.69
C ASN A 159 10.99 3.24 -15.58
N GLU A 160 10.73 1.94 -15.36
CA GLU A 160 9.77 1.17 -16.16
C GLU A 160 8.30 1.36 -15.72
N TYR A 161 8.06 1.74 -14.47
CA TYR A 161 6.72 1.86 -13.91
C TYR A 161 6.43 3.25 -13.36
N VAL A 162 5.17 3.68 -13.51
CA VAL A 162 4.70 4.95 -12.92
C VAL A 162 4.42 4.72 -11.44
N PHE A 163 5.13 5.48 -10.60
CA PHE A 163 4.91 5.54 -9.15
C PHE A 163 4.25 6.87 -8.77
N ARG A 164 3.69 6.91 -7.56
CA ARG A 164 3.03 8.11 -7.02
C ARG A 164 3.99 9.30 -7.06
N LEU A 165 3.50 10.42 -7.60
CA LEU A 165 4.24 11.68 -7.61
C LEU A 165 4.20 12.36 -6.22
N ALA A 166 5.14 13.27 -5.99
CA ALA A 166 5.18 14.09 -4.78
C ALA A 166 4.05 15.13 -4.74
N ILE A 167 3.50 15.48 -5.91
CA ILE A 167 2.41 16.42 -6.07
C ILE A 167 1.08 15.64 -6.04
N PRO A 168 0.07 16.09 -5.26
CA PRO A 168 -1.17 15.34 -5.07
C PRO A 168 -2.06 15.29 -6.31
N CYS A 169 -1.95 16.29 -7.19
CA CYS A 169 -2.80 16.49 -8.35
C CYS A 169 -1.96 16.93 -9.57
N ASP A 170 -2.65 17.31 -10.65
CA ASP A 170 -2.03 17.87 -11.83
C ASP A 170 -1.11 19.08 -11.50
N PRO A 171 0.10 19.19 -12.09
CA PRO A 171 1.04 20.26 -11.76
C PRO A 171 0.51 21.67 -12.00
N ASP A 172 -0.23 21.89 -13.10
CA ASP A 172 -0.75 23.23 -13.44
C ASP A 172 -1.85 23.63 -12.45
N VAL A 173 -2.73 22.68 -12.10
CA VAL A 173 -3.76 22.90 -11.09
C VAL A 173 -3.14 23.13 -9.71
N TYR A 174 -2.09 22.39 -9.36
CA TYR A 174 -1.36 22.55 -8.11
C TYR A 174 -0.77 23.96 -7.98
N GLU A 175 -0.06 24.44 -9.01
CA GLU A 175 0.51 25.80 -9.02
C GLU A 175 -0.58 26.87 -8.91
N LEU A 176 -1.66 26.75 -9.68
CA LEU A 176 -2.79 27.69 -9.61
C LEU A 176 -3.41 27.73 -8.21
N CYS A 177 -3.62 26.58 -7.58
CA CYS A 177 -4.18 26.53 -6.23
C CYS A 177 -3.27 27.22 -5.21
N HIS A 178 -1.95 27.04 -5.29
CA HIS A 178 -1.00 27.75 -4.41
C HIS A 178 -1.02 29.26 -4.61
N ILE A 179 -1.15 29.74 -5.86
CA ILE A 179 -1.30 31.17 -6.15
C ILE A 179 -2.57 31.72 -5.47
N PHE A 180 -3.73 31.07 -5.68
CA PHE A 180 -4.99 31.50 -5.06
C PHE A 180 -4.96 31.46 -3.54
N MET A 181 -4.32 30.44 -2.95
CA MET A 181 -4.14 30.35 -1.50
C MET A 181 -3.26 31.50 -0.98
N GLY A 182 -2.18 31.83 -1.68
CA GLY A 182 -1.31 32.96 -1.35
C GLY A 182 -2.05 34.30 -1.37
N GLU A 183 -2.89 34.52 -2.39
CA GLU A 183 -3.73 35.72 -2.51
C GLU A 183 -4.82 35.78 -1.42
N SER A 184 -5.33 34.63 -1.01
CA SER A 184 -6.41 34.50 -0.02
C SER A 184 -5.92 34.36 1.43
N HIS A 185 -4.61 34.44 1.68
CA HIS A 185 -3.97 34.20 2.98
C HIS A 185 -4.32 32.84 3.62
N LEU A 186 -4.56 31.81 2.79
CA LEU A 186 -4.83 30.45 3.25
C LEU A 186 -3.50 29.68 3.39
N THR A 187 -3.38 28.87 4.44
CA THR A 187 -2.22 28.00 4.67
C THR A 187 -2.48 26.58 4.18
N THR A 188 -1.49 25.98 3.54
CA THR A 188 -1.55 24.57 3.14
C THR A 188 -1.36 23.66 4.36
N ASN A 189 -2.09 22.55 4.40
CA ASN A 189 -1.72 21.44 5.26
C ASN A 189 -0.46 20.78 4.67
N ARG A 190 0.41 20.30 5.57
CA ARG A 190 1.83 19.98 5.35
C ARG A 190 2.12 19.06 4.14
N PRO A 191 3.37 19.06 3.62
CA PRO A 191 3.76 18.14 2.56
C PRO A 191 3.58 16.68 3.00
N ILE A 192 3.16 15.85 2.04
CA ILE A 192 2.81 14.45 2.24
C ILE A 192 4.07 13.65 2.60
N SER A 193 4.20 13.26 3.87
CA SER A 193 5.19 12.31 4.33
C SER A 193 4.54 10.93 4.34
N GLY A 194 4.78 10.08 3.34
CA GLY A 194 4.16 8.76 3.29
C GLY A 194 4.67 7.80 4.38
N CYS A 195 3.76 7.16 5.11
CA CYS A 195 4.03 5.92 5.83
C CYS A 195 3.31 4.73 5.16
N GLU A 196 4.07 3.84 4.52
CA GLU A 196 3.48 2.63 3.93
C GLU A 196 3.11 1.56 4.99
N LEU A 197 1.94 0.94 4.76
CA LEU A 197 1.42 -0.23 5.45
C LEU A 197 2.35 -1.44 5.32
N VAL A 198 3.08 -1.77 6.39
CA VAL A 198 3.86 -3.03 6.47
C VAL A 198 2.98 -4.15 7.01
N TYR A 199 2.19 -4.79 6.15
CA TYR A 199 1.69 -6.15 6.44
C TYR A 199 2.51 -7.19 5.67
N ALA A 200 3.57 -7.69 6.32
CA ALA A 200 4.30 -8.87 5.88
C ALA A 200 4.39 -9.86 7.05
N PRO A 201 3.45 -10.81 7.20
CA PRO A 201 3.55 -11.83 8.21
C PRO A 201 4.73 -12.76 7.86
N LYS A 202 5.83 -12.65 8.62
CA LYS A 202 7.04 -13.48 8.47
C LYS A 202 6.85 -14.94 8.95
N ARG A 203 5.69 -15.56 8.73
CA ARG A 203 5.53 -17.02 8.81
C ARG A 203 4.62 -17.51 7.69
N GLY A 204 5.23 -18.29 6.78
CA GLY A 204 4.52 -19.24 5.92
C GLY A 204 3.45 -18.64 5.01
N HIS A 205 3.91 -18.01 3.92
CA HIS A 205 3.11 -17.65 2.74
C HIS A 205 2.01 -16.59 2.98
N GLN A 206 1.72 -15.78 1.96
CA GLN A 206 0.53 -14.90 1.81
C GLN A 206 0.58 -13.55 2.57
N CYS A 207 0.21 -12.37 2.03
CA CYS A 207 -0.31 -11.89 0.74
C CYS A 207 0.09 -10.41 0.59
N ILE A 208 0.33 -9.93 -0.64
CA ILE A 208 0.08 -8.54 -1.04
C ILE A 208 -0.97 -8.66 -2.15
N SER A 209 -2.23 -8.34 -1.86
CA SER A 209 -3.25 -8.15 -2.90
C SER A 209 -3.39 -6.66 -3.09
N LEU A 210 -2.87 -6.13 -4.18
CA LEU A 210 -3.08 -4.75 -4.62
C LEU A 210 -4.25 -4.75 -5.59
N ASN A 211 -5.47 -4.93 -5.09
CA ASN A 211 -6.66 -4.67 -5.88
C ASN A 211 -7.46 -3.53 -5.24
N HIS A 212 -7.80 -2.56 -6.08
CA HIS A 212 -8.80 -1.51 -5.91
C HIS A 212 -8.60 -0.54 -4.74
N ILE A 213 -7.82 0.51 -5.00
CA ILE A 213 -8.27 1.86 -4.62
C ILE A 213 -8.93 2.42 -5.88
N PRO A 214 -10.24 2.79 -5.85
CA PRO A 214 -10.88 3.45 -6.98
C PRO A 214 -10.22 4.79 -7.32
#